data_AF-A0A3B1CC88-F1
#
_entry.id   AF-A0A3B1CC88-F1
#
_cell.length_a   1.000
_cell.length_b   1.000
_cell.length_c   1.000
_cell.angle_alpha   90.00
_cell.angle_beta   90.00
_cell.angle_gamma   90.00
#
_symmetry.space_group_name_H-M   'P 1'
#
loop_
_entity.id
_entity.type
_entity.pdbx_description
1 polymer ?
#
loop_
_entity_poly.entity_id
_entity_poly.type
_entity_poly.pdbx_seq_one_letter_code
_entity_poly.pdbx_strand_id
1 'polypeptide(L)' 'MKKAITLKLSDVDLNKLNKLAEQRGTTKSNIVREALAEYLSEIEVKSKNSFTDIASDLAGIVDGPKDLSVNKKYLSGYGS' A
#
# COMPACT_ATOMS: atom_id res chain seq x y z
N MET A 1 -1.41 -3.97 18.85
CA MET A 1 -2.41 -3.54 19.86
C MET A 1 -3.63 -2.98 19.14
N LYS A 2 -4.86 -3.39 19.47
CA LYS A 2 -6.08 -2.85 18.82
C LYS A 2 -6.57 -1.62 19.59
N LYS A 3 -6.91 -0.55 18.89
CA LYS A 3 -7.53 0.67 19.45
C LYS A 3 -8.95 0.82 18.90
N ALA A 4 -9.87 1.31 19.72
CA ALA A 4 -11.24 1.62 19.29
C ALA A 4 -11.36 3.11 18.95
N ILE A 5 -12.20 3.42 17.96
CA ILE A 5 -12.57 4.79 17.59
C ILE A 5 -14.10 4.90 17.61
N THR A 6 -14.61 6.08 17.91
CA THR A 6 -16.04 6.39 17.79
C THR A 6 -16.28 7.04 16.43
N LEU A 7 -17.17 6.46 15.62
CA LEU A 7 -17.52 6.97 14.30
C LEU A 7 -18.99 7.43 14.30
N LYS A 8 -19.23 8.68 13.93
CA LYS A 8 -20.59 9.18 13.70
C LYS A 8 -21.06 8.71 12.32
N LEU A 9 -22.27 8.16 12.26
CA LEU A 9 -22.89 7.64 11.03
C LEU A 9 -24.32 8.17 10.94
N SER A 10 -24.81 8.37 9.71
CA SER A 10 -26.24 8.56 9.49
C SER A 10 -26.99 7.25 9.77
N ASP A 11 -28.28 7.33 10.09
CA ASP A 11 -29.12 6.14 10.26
C ASP A 11 -29.19 5.29 8.98
N VAL A 12 -29.13 5.95 7.83
CA VAL A 12 -29.11 5.29 6.51
C VAL A 12 -27.85 4.45 6.35
N ASP A 13 -26.69 4.98 6.69
CA ASP A 13 -25.41 4.27 6.55
C ASP A 13 -25.29 3.14 7.58
N LEU A 14 -25.78 3.36 8.81
CA LEU A 14 -25.82 2.31 9.83
C LEU A 14 -26.72 1.14 9.38
N ASN A 15 -27.87 1.43 8.78
CA ASN A 15 -28.77 0.40 8.24
C ASN A 15 -28.15 -0.38 7.07
N LYS A 16 -27.46 0.30 6.15
CA LYS A 16 -26.71 -0.38 5.08
C LYS A 16 -25.63 -1.29 5.64
N LEU A 17 -24.89 -0.80 6.64
CA LEU A 17 -23.82 -1.55 7.27
C LEU A 17 -24.34 -2.79 8.01
N ASN A 18 -25.49 -2.69 8.69
CA ASN A 18 -26.16 -3.83 9.33
C ASN A 18 -26.57 -4.89 8.30
N LYS A 19 -27.25 -4.48 7.23
CA LYS A 19 -27.66 -5.41 6.15
C LYS A 19 -26.47 -6.12 5.52
N LEU A 20 -25.39 -5.40 5.26
CA LEU A 20 -24.17 -5.97 4.68
C LEU A 20 -23.50 -6.97 5.64
N ALA A 21 -23.49 -6.67 6.94
CA ALA A 21 -22.97 -7.58 7.97
C ALA A 21 -23.75 -8.89 8.03
N GLU A 22 -25.09 -8.81 8.00
CA GLU A 22 -25.98 -9.98 7.94
C GLU A 22 -25.75 -10.80 6.67
N GLN A 23 -25.74 -10.15 5.51
CA GLN A 23 -25.53 -10.81 4.21
C GLN A 23 -24.18 -11.54 4.12
N ARG A 24 -23.12 -10.97 4.69
CA ARG A 24 -21.76 -11.54 4.68
C ARG A 24 -21.46 -12.46 5.86
N GLY A 25 -22.38 -12.61 6.82
CA GLY A 25 -22.14 -13.37 8.06
C GLY A 25 -20.96 -12.85 8.88
N THR A 26 -20.75 -11.53 8.89
CA THR A 26 -19.59 -10.87 9.53
C THR A 26 -20.04 -9.74 10.47
N THR A 27 -19.09 -9.04 11.06
CA THR A 27 -19.38 -7.90 11.96
C THR A 27 -19.21 -6.56 11.26
N LYS A 28 -19.95 -5.55 11.71
CA LYS A 28 -19.79 -4.15 11.29
C LYS A 28 -18.32 -3.69 11.38
N SER A 29 -17.65 -4.04 12.47
CA SER A 29 -16.25 -3.67 12.70
C SER A 29 -15.30 -4.34 11.71
N ASN A 30 -15.61 -5.55 11.21
CA ASN A 30 -14.81 -6.17 10.16
C ASN A 30 -15.00 -5.45 8.83
N ILE A 31 -16.24 -5.17 8.44
CA ILE A 31 -16.52 -4.41 7.21
C ILE A 31 -15.84 -3.04 7.24
N VAL A 32 -15.96 -2.30 8.34
CA VAL A 32 -15.33 -0.98 8.48
C VAL A 32 -13.80 -1.10 8.42
N ARG A 33 -13.22 -2.16 8.99
CA ARG A 33 -11.77 -2.39 8.94
C ARG A 33 -11.28 -2.76 7.54
N GLU A 34 -12.03 -3.57 6.80
CA GLU A 34 -11.75 -3.92 5.40
C GLU A 34 -11.77 -2.64 4.54
N ALA A 35 -12.83 -1.85 4.64
CA ALA A 35 -12.95 -0.59 3.89
C ALA A 35 -11.82 0.41 4.25
N LEU A 36 -11.44 0.50 5.52
CA LEU A 36 -10.30 1.32 5.95
C LEU A 36 -8.98 0.80 5.38
N ALA A 37 -8.76 -0.51 5.36
CA ALA A 37 -7.53 -1.09 4.82
C ALA A 37 -7.42 -0.84 3.32
N GLU A 38 -8.51 -1.00 2.57
CA GLU A 38 -8.59 -0.71 1.13
C GLU A 38 -8.36 0.78 0.84
N TYR A 39 -9.00 1.68 1.58
CA TYR A 39 -8.81 3.11 1.39
C TYR A 39 -7.37 3.57 1.71
N LEU A 40 -6.76 3.02 2.75
CA LEU A 40 -5.38 3.36 3.12
C LEU A 40 -4.35 2.76 2.17
N SER A 41 -4.58 1.57 1.61
CA SER A 41 -3.68 0.99 0.62
C SER A 41 -3.69 1.79 -0.69
N GLU A 42 -4.85 2.28 -1.12
CA GLU A 42 -4.95 3.20 -2.26
C GLU A 42 -4.17 4.51 -2.03
N ILE A 43 -4.22 5.06 -0.82
CA ILE A 43 -3.44 6.25 -0.46
C ILE A 43 -1.94 5.94 -0.50
N GLU A 44 -1.51 4.79 0.02
CA GLU A 44 -0.10 4.40 0.00
C GLU A 44 0.44 4.31 -1.43
N VAL A 45 -0.32 3.65 -2.32
CA VAL A 45 0.02 3.57 -3.76
C VAL A 45 0.10 4.96 -4.39
N LYS A 46 -0.84 5.86 -4.08
CA LYS A 46 -0.82 7.26 -4.54
C LYS A 46 0.23 8.13 -3.83
N SER A 47 0.87 7.65 -2.77
CA SER A 47 1.91 8.38 -2.04
C SER A 47 3.32 8.00 -2.48
N LYS A 48 3.49 6.78 -3.02
CA LYS A 48 4.70 6.33 -3.73
C LYS A 48 4.76 6.99 -5.11
N ASN A 49 4.93 8.31 -5.12
CA ASN A 49 4.85 9.15 -6.32
C ASN A 49 6.17 9.24 -7.09
N SER A 50 7.26 8.69 -6.54
CA SER A 50 8.53 8.62 -7.25
C SER A 50 8.89 7.17 -7.59
N PHE A 51 9.52 6.98 -8.76
CA PHE A 51 10.10 5.69 -9.14
C PHE A 51 11.04 5.13 -8.06
N THR A 52 11.72 6.01 -7.32
CA THR A 52 12.61 5.63 -6.23
C THR A 52 11.89 5.06 -5.01
N ASP A 53 10.67 5.52 -4.69
CA ASP A 53 9.89 4.96 -3.58
C ASP A 53 9.44 3.53 -3.88
N ILE A 54 9.10 3.26 -5.15
CA ILE A 54 8.67 1.94 -5.62
C ILE A 54 9.85 0.96 -5.65
N ALA A 55 11.03 1.41 -6.09
CA ALA A 55 12.23 0.57 -6.21
C ALA A 55 13.06 0.48 -4.91
N SER A 56 12.56 0.99 -3.79
CA SER A 56 13.29 1.06 -2.53
C SER A 56 13.59 -0.32 -1.94
N ASP A 57 12.76 -1.32 -2.23
CA ASP A 57 12.96 -2.73 -1.87
C ASP A 57 14.04 -3.43 -2.72
N LEU A 58 14.38 -2.87 -3.88
CA LEU A 58 15.45 -3.36 -4.75
C LEU A 58 16.82 -2.81 -4.35
N ALA A 59 16.87 -1.76 -3.51
CA ALA A 59 18.13 -1.20 -3.06
C ALA A 59 18.83 -2.16 -2.09
N GLY A 60 19.97 -2.73 -2.52
CA GLY A 60 20.81 -3.60 -1.69
C GLY A 60 20.46 -5.09 -1.72
N ILE A 61 19.56 -5.54 -2.61
CA ILE A 61 19.27 -6.98 -2.79
C ILE A 61 20.38 -7.73 -3.56
N VAL A 62 21.27 -6.99 -4.20
CA VAL A 62 22.42 -7.54 -4.93
C VAL A 62 23.71 -7.00 -4.32
N ASP A 63 24.67 -7.89 -4.10
CA ASP A 63 26.04 -7.50 -3.80
C ASP A 63 26.76 -7.20 -5.11
N GLY A 64 27.14 -5.94 -5.28
CA GLY A 64 27.84 -5.44 -6.45
C GLY A 64 29.13 -4.71 -6.07
N PRO A 65 30.07 -4.54 -7.01
CA PRO A 65 31.26 -3.73 -6.77
C PRO A 65 30.86 -2.30 -6.37
N LYS A 66 31.61 -1.72 -5.42
CA LYS A 66 31.38 -0.38 -4.84
C LYS A 66 31.27 0.74 -5.89
N ASP A 67 31.78 0.49 -7.08
CA ASP A 67 31.72 1.39 -8.22
C ASP A 67 31.38 0.55 -9.48
N LEU A 68 30.24 0.84 -10.10
CA LEU A 68 29.82 0.20 -11.35
C LEU A 68 30.66 0.68 -12.56
N SER A 69 31.42 1.76 -12.40
CA SER A 69 32.26 2.35 -13.44
C SER A 69 33.67 1.74 -13.54
N VAL A 70 34.00 0.75 -12.70
CA VAL A 70 35.34 0.12 -12.69
C VAL A 70 35.67 -0.66 -13.96
N ASN A 71 34.68 -0.91 -14.83
CA ASN A 71 34.86 -1.73 -16.01
C ASN A 71 34.33 -1.03 -17.26
N LYS A 72 34.82 0.21 -17.50
CA LYS A 72 34.47 1.09 -18.64
C LYS A 72 34.42 0.40 -20.00
N LYS A 73 35.20 -0.67 -20.21
CA LYS A 73 35.16 -1.49 -21.43
C LYS A 73 33.78 -2.08 -21.74
N TYR A 74 32.96 -2.36 -20.71
CA TYR A 74 31.60 -2.88 -20.86
C TYR A 74 30.53 -1.78 -20.95
N LEU A 75 30.91 -0.51 -20.72
CA LEU A 75 30.02 0.65 -20.86
C LEU A 75 30.16 1.32 -22.25
N SER A 76 31.08 0.84 -23.09
CA SER A 76 31.25 1.34 -24.46
C SER A 76 29.98 1.05 -25.27
N GLY A 77 29.30 2.10 -25.73
CA GLY A 77 28.07 2.00 -26.53
C GLY A 77 26.77 2.00 -25.72
N TYR A 78 26.83 2.15 -24.39
CA TYR A 78 25.63 2.23 -23.56
C TYR A 78 25.03 3.65 -23.61
N GLY A 79 23.80 3.78 -24.10
CA GLY A 79 23.10 5.07 -24.21
C GLY A 79 23.40 5.88 -25.48
N SER A 80 24.08 5.28 -26.46
CA SER A 80 24.32 5.80 -27.81
C SER A 80 23.57 5.01 -28.87
#